data_AF-A0A831YHX4-F1
#
_entry.id   AF-A0A831YHX4-F1
#
_cell.length_a   1.000
_cell.length_b   1.000
_cell.length_c   1.000
_cell.angle_alpha   90.00
_cell.angle_beta   90.00
_cell.angle_gamma   90.00
#
_symmetry.space_group_name_H-M   'P 1'
#
loop_
_entity.id
_entity.type
_entity.pdbx_description
1 polymer ?
#
loop_
_entity_poly.entity_id
_entity_poly.type
_entity_poly.pdbx_seq_one_letter_code
_entity_poly.pdbx_strand_id
1 'polypeptide(L)'
;MTGPQKPGAASTSVVIGLSAVVVAIRDGEAVVLTVRPHDAVTDVASPLPGLPFGPFDPAGHRTFELGLRAFVTQQTRFQLGYVEQLYTFGDEGRDAPRAEMGAGAARIVSVGYLGLTPTAVETQVPDTAWAPWSAFFPWEDWRQGRPALLDDVLAPALRRWAGDDAGQWSRARLAFALDGAPWNEERVLERYELLYEAGLAPEAARDRARAEGQDPAEPAALSAALGEPMISDHRRILATGLSRLRGKIKYRPVVFELMPAEFTLSALQRTVEAIAGVPLHKQNFRRVVEREDLVEGLGRQDADTGGRPAELFRFRREILTARPATGLSLPLLRD
;
A
#
# COMPACT_ATOMS: atom_id res chain seq x y z
N MET A 1 39.26 45.62 -12.18
CA MET A 1 39.08 44.25 -12.67
C MET A 1 37.93 43.62 -11.92
N THR A 2 36.72 43.80 -12.43
CA THR A 2 35.51 43.12 -11.96
C THR A 2 35.47 41.74 -12.60
N GLY A 3 35.62 40.70 -11.79
CA GLY A 3 35.52 39.31 -12.28
C GLY A 3 34.12 39.00 -12.79
N PRO A 4 33.96 38.06 -13.74
CA PRO A 4 32.65 37.70 -14.26
C PRO A 4 31.80 37.07 -13.16
N GLN A 5 30.62 37.65 -12.91
CA GLN A 5 29.58 37.05 -12.10
C GLN A 5 29.16 35.73 -12.76
N LYS A 6 29.27 34.62 -12.03
CA LYS A 6 28.64 33.34 -12.42
C LYS A 6 27.15 33.60 -12.68
N PRO A 7 26.56 33.08 -13.77
CA PRO A 7 25.12 33.15 -13.96
C PRO A 7 24.45 32.48 -12.76
N GLY A 8 23.54 33.20 -12.09
CA GLY A 8 22.80 32.68 -10.95
C GLY A 8 22.05 31.42 -11.38
N ALA A 9 22.30 30.31 -10.70
CA ALA A 9 21.51 29.10 -10.91
C ALA A 9 20.04 29.45 -10.68
N ALA A 10 19.18 29.21 -11.67
CA ALA A 10 17.74 29.36 -11.51
C ALA A 10 17.30 28.55 -10.29
N SER A 11 16.77 29.22 -9.26
CA SER A 11 16.30 28.54 -8.06
C SER A 11 15.08 27.71 -8.42
N THR A 12 15.27 26.40 -8.58
CA THR A 12 14.16 25.46 -8.76
C THR A 12 13.41 25.37 -7.44
N SER A 13 12.13 25.75 -7.43
CA SER A 13 11.27 25.60 -6.26
C SER A 13 10.97 24.11 -6.01
N VAL A 14 11.00 23.71 -4.74
CA VAL A 14 10.63 22.35 -4.30
C VAL A 14 9.38 22.43 -3.45
N VAL A 15 8.39 21.59 -3.76
CA VAL A 15 7.20 21.41 -2.94
C VAL A 15 7.31 20.07 -2.22
N ILE A 16 7.07 20.10 -0.91
CA ILE A 16 6.97 18.89 -0.10
C ILE A 16 5.51 18.43 -0.16
N GLY A 17 5.27 17.30 -0.80
CA GLY A 17 4.00 16.59 -0.76
C GLY A 17 3.95 15.58 0.38
N LEU A 18 2.76 15.25 0.83
CA LEU A 18 2.51 14.22 1.83
C LEU A 18 1.50 13.24 1.22
N SER A 19 1.78 11.94 1.29
CA SER A 19 0.90 10.88 0.77
C SER A 19 0.58 9.85 1.85
N ALA A 20 -0.66 9.38 1.94
CA ALA A 20 -1.10 8.45 2.97
C ALA A 20 -1.60 7.12 2.37
N VAL A 21 -0.96 6.01 2.73
CA VAL A 21 -1.51 4.66 2.57
C VAL A 21 -2.32 4.36 3.82
N VAL A 22 -3.64 4.48 3.76
CA VAL A 22 -4.53 4.21 4.90
C VAL A 22 -5.19 2.86 4.71
N VAL A 23 -4.94 1.91 5.62
CA VAL A 23 -5.43 0.54 5.54
C VAL A 23 -6.47 0.27 6.63
N ALA A 24 -7.51 -0.46 6.27
CA ALA A 24 -8.54 -0.98 7.15
C ALA A 24 -8.92 -2.41 6.74
N ILE A 25 -9.72 -3.09 7.57
CA ILE A 25 -10.36 -4.36 7.22
C ILE A 25 -11.86 -4.12 7.03
N ARG A 26 -12.41 -4.64 5.94
CA ARG A 26 -13.85 -4.62 5.65
C ARG A 26 -14.23 -5.95 4.99
N ASP A 27 -15.24 -6.63 5.55
CA ASP A 27 -15.78 -7.89 5.01
C ASP A 27 -14.73 -8.98 4.75
N GLY A 28 -13.66 -9.02 5.58
CA GLY A 28 -12.56 -9.98 5.43
C GLY A 28 -11.54 -9.58 4.36
N GLU A 29 -11.67 -8.42 3.74
CA GLU A 29 -10.71 -7.82 2.82
C GLU A 29 -9.90 -6.72 3.49
N ALA A 30 -8.61 -6.65 3.15
CA ALA A 30 -7.82 -5.48 3.50
C ALA A 30 -8.02 -4.41 2.41
N VAL A 31 -8.58 -3.29 2.83
CA VAL A 31 -8.98 -2.18 1.96
C VAL A 31 -8.10 -0.97 2.20
N VAL A 32 -7.91 -0.18 1.16
CA VAL A 32 -7.09 1.02 1.11
C VAL A 32 -7.98 2.20 0.79
N LEU A 33 -7.80 3.30 1.52
CA LEU A 33 -8.49 4.55 1.24
C LEU A 33 -7.92 5.19 -0.02
N THR A 34 -8.81 5.53 -0.94
CA THR A 34 -8.47 6.15 -2.24
C THR A 34 -9.28 7.42 -2.45
N VAL A 35 -8.72 8.32 -3.24
CA VAL A 35 -9.34 9.58 -3.66
C VAL A 35 -9.21 9.73 -5.17
N ARG A 36 -10.16 10.39 -5.83
CA ARG A 36 -10.03 10.83 -7.23
C ARG A 36 -9.91 12.35 -7.21
N PRO A 37 -8.70 12.91 -7.38
CA PRO A 37 -8.53 14.36 -7.33
C PRO A 37 -9.24 15.02 -8.50
N HIS A 38 -9.76 16.22 -8.27
CA HIS A 38 -10.37 17.04 -9.30
C HIS A 38 -9.31 17.90 -9.97
N ASP A 39 -9.43 18.05 -11.29
CA ASP A 39 -8.63 18.99 -12.06
C ASP A 39 -8.94 20.43 -11.63
N ALA A 40 -7.90 21.21 -11.31
CA ALA A 40 -8.05 22.55 -10.73
C ALA A 40 -8.74 23.56 -11.66
N VAL A 41 -8.83 23.29 -12.96
CA VAL A 41 -9.41 24.20 -13.95
C VAL A 41 -10.83 23.77 -14.33
N THR A 42 -11.02 22.49 -14.57
CA THR A 42 -12.27 21.91 -15.09
C THR A 42 -13.17 21.35 -14.01
N ASP A 43 -12.66 21.16 -12.79
CA ASP A 43 -13.34 20.52 -11.65
C ASP A 43 -13.84 19.09 -11.95
N VAL A 44 -13.25 18.45 -12.97
CA VAL A 44 -13.56 17.06 -13.34
C VAL A 44 -12.69 16.12 -12.52
N ALA A 45 -13.33 15.14 -11.88
CA ALA A 45 -12.63 14.09 -11.13
C ALA A 45 -11.72 13.25 -12.04
N SER A 46 -10.54 12.90 -11.54
CA SER A 46 -9.59 12.07 -12.26
C SER A 46 -10.18 10.68 -12.57
N PRO A 47 -10.00 10.18 -13.81
CA PRO A 47 -10.39 8.82 -14.16
C PRO A 47 -9.53 7.76 -13.44
N LEU A 48 -8.40 8.15 -12.85
CA LEU A 48 -7.53 7.27 -12.07
C LEU A 48 -7.67 7.57 -10.56
N PRO A 49 -7.75 6.54 -9.71
CA PRO A 49 -7.66 6.73 -8.27
C PRO A 49 -6.25 7.13 -7.84
N GLY A 50 -6.15 7.70 -6.65
CA GLY A 50 -4.92 8.04 -5.96
C GLY A 50 -5.02 7.70 -4.48
N LEU A 51 -3.87 7.67 -3.80
CA LEU A 51 -3.83 7.74 -2.33
C LEU A 51 -4.23 9.16 -1.89
N PRO A 52 -4.81 9.35 -0.70
CA PRO A 52 -4.93 10.67 -0.09
C PRO A 52 -3.57 11.38 -0.09
N PHE A 53 -3.52 12.59 -0.64
CA PHE A 53 -2.28 13.34 -0.80
C PHE A 53 -2.51 14.85 -0.69
N GLY A 54 -1.50 15.61 -0.28
CA GLY A 54 -1.58 17.07 -0.24
C GLY A 54 -0.26 17.77 0.05
N PRO A 55 -0.16 19.09 -0.18
CA PRO A 55 1.05 19.84 0.09
C PRO A 55 1.26 20.04 1.60
N PHE A 56 2.52 20.00 2.01
CA PHE A 56 2.91 20.46 3.34
C PHE A 56 3.00 21.98 3.37
N ASP A 57 2.11 22.62 4.15
CA ASP A 57 2.21 24.04 4.48
C ASP A 57 3.11 24.27 5.73
N PRO A 58 4.32 24.85 5.59
CA PRO A 58 5.22 25.12 6.71
C PRO A 58 4.73 26.23 7.64
N ALA A 59 3.81 27.10 7.21
CA ALA A 59 3.27 28.18 8.04
C ALA A 59 2.16 27.65 8.97
N GLY A 60 1.30 26.76 8.45
CA GLY A 60 0.21 26.15 9.21
C GLY A 60 0.56 24.86 9.94
N HIS A 61 1.56 24.10 9.48
CA HIS A 61 1.90 22.79 10.04
C HIS A 61 3.27 22.78 10.73
N ARG A 62 3.26 22.49 12.03
CA ARG A 62 4.50 22.37 12.83
C ARG A 62 5.34 21.14 12.49
N THR A 63 4.71 20.07 11.98
CA THR A 63 5.38 18.83 11.60
C THR A 63 4.71 18.23 10.36
N PHE A 64 5.43 17.39 9.61
CA PHE A 64 4.84 16.65 8.48
C PHE A 64 3.68 15.75 8.92
N GLU A 65 3.77 15.11 10.10
CA GLU A 65 2.67 14.29 10.62
C GLU A 65 1.42 15.12 10.89
N LEU A 66 1.55 16.33 11.44
CA LEU A 66 0.40 17.22 11.65
C LEU A 66 -0.22 17.66 10.31
N GLY A 67 0.61 17.97 9.32
CA GLY A 67 0.14 18.25 7.96
C GLY A 67 -0.59 17.06 7.35
N LEU A 68 -0.05 15.85 7.52
CA LEU A 68 -0.64 14.60 7.04
C LEU A 68 -2.03 14.39 7.65
N ARG A 69 -2.12 14.47 8.98
CA ARG A 69 -3.38 14.31 9.71
C ARG A 69 -4.41 15.35 9.28
N ALA A 70 -3.98 16.61 9.09
CA ALA A 70 -4.85 17.69 8.67
C ALA A 70 -5.47 17.43 7.29
N PHE A 71 -4.66 17.14 6.25
CA PHE A 71 -5.21 16.94 4.91
C PHE A 71 -6.02 15.64 4.80
N VAL A 72 -5.61 14.55 5.46
CA VAL A 72 -6.40 13.31 5.45
C VAL A 72 -7.75 13.55 6.10
N THR A 73 -7.79 14.24 7.24
CA THR A 73 -9.06 14.63 7.88
C THR A 73 -9.89 15.53 6.97
N GLN A 74 -9.28 16.46 6.24
CA GLN A 74 -9.98 17.34 5.30
C GLN A 74 -10.60 16.57 4.13
N GLN A 75 -9.83 15.67 3.49
CA GLN A 75 -10.27 14.93 2.30
C GLN A 75 -11.24 13.81 2.61
N THR A 76 -11.26 13.30 3.84
CA THR A 76 -11.95 12.03 4.14
C THR A 76 -12.84 12.11 5.37
N ARG A 77 -12.77 13.21 6.13
CA ARG A 77 -13.41 13.40 7.45
C ARG A 77 -13.01 12.35 8.49
N PHE A 78 -11.94 11.61 8.23
CA PHE A 78 -11.43 10.54 9.07
C PHE A 78 -10.19 11.00 9.85
N GLN A 79 -10.18 10.72 11.15
CA GLN A 79 -9.00 10.95 11.99
C GLN A 79 -8.14 9.70 12.06
N LEU A 80 -6.91 9.81 11.58
CA LEU A 80 -5.92 8.73 11.65
C LEU A 80 -5.64 8.37 13.12
N GLY A 81 -5.65 7.08 13.44
CA GLY A 81 -5.15 6.58 14.72
C GLY A 81 -3.64 6.42 14.66
N TYR A 82 -3.23 5.22 14.25
CA TYR A 82 -1.84 4.87 14.01
C TYR A 82 -1.31 5.51 12.72
N VAL A 83 -0.14 6.15 12.81
CA VAL A 83 0.58 6.72 11.67
C VAL A 83 2.07 6.44 11.81
N GLU A 84 2.71 6.07 10.71
CA GLU A 84 4.16 5.91 10.63
C GLU A 84 4.67 6.40 9.28
N GLN A 85 5.82 7.08 9.27
CA GLN A 85 6.48 7.45 8.03
C GLN A 85 7.05 6.22 7.31
N LEU A 86 6.76 6.10 6.02
CA LEU A 86 7.24 5.01 5.16
C LEU A 86 8.62 5.29 4.58
N TYR A 87 8.65 6.24 3.65
CA TYR A 87 9.78 6.59 2.81
C TYR A 87 9.61 8.00 2.23
N THR A 88 10.69 8.59 1.74
CA THR A 88 10.65 9.87 1.03
C THR A 88 10.98 9.63 -0.44
N PHE A 89 10.04 9.99 -1.31
CA PHE A 89 10.10 9.76 -2.74
C PHE A 89 10.48 11.06 -3.45
N GLY A 90 11.61 11.07 -4.15
CA GLY A 90 12.18 12.29 -4.76
C GLY A 90 12.65 12.11 -6.20
N ASP A 91 12.34 10.97 -6.83
CA ASP A 91 12.71 10.64 -8.21
C ASP A 91 12.17 11.71 -9.17
N GLU A 92 12.95 12.08 -10.18
CA GLU A 92 12.54 13.06 -11.20
C GLU A 92 11.47 12.44 -12.12
N GLY A 93 10.43 13.20 -12.47
CA GLY A 93 9.34 12.72 -13.35
C GLY A 93 8.29 11.83 -12.68
N ARG A 94 8.38 11.60 -11.36
CA ARG A 94 7.44 10.75 -10.60
C ARG A 94 6.02 11.30 -10.50
N ASP A 95 5.84 12.60 -10.68
CA ASP A 95 4.57 13.33 -10.61
C ASP A 95 3.75 13.20 -11.90
N ALA A 96 3.93 12.16 -12.72
CA ALA A 96 3.22 12.02 -13.99
C ALA A 96 2.18 10.89 -13.89
N PRO A 97 0.86 11.13 -14.09
CA PRO A 97 0.16 12.42 -14.19
C PRO A 97 0.21 13.16 -12.86
N ARG A 98 0.26 14.50 -12.95
CA ARG A 98 0.38 15.35 -11.78
C ARG A 98 -0.76 15.08 -10.85
N ALA A 99 -0.42 14.56 -9.67
CA ALA A 99 -1.22 14.73 -8.49
C ALA A 99 -1.18 16.23 -8.18
N GLU A 100 -2.20 16.98 -8.62
CA GLU A 100 -2.22 18.44 -8.51
C GLU A 100 -2.19 18.85 -7.02
N MET A 101 -1.06 19.43 -6.60
CA MET A 101 -0.90 19.99 -5.26
C MET A 101 -0.86 21.53 -5.28
N GLY A 102 -1.35 22.16 -6.35
CA GLY A 102 -1.24 23.60 -6.57
C GLY A 102 0.20 24.10 -6.79
N ALA A 103 1.13 23.18 -7.10
CA ALA A 103 2.58 23.41 -7.08
C ALA A 103 3.16 24.04 -8.37
N GLY A 104 2.37 24.24 -9.43
CA GLY A 104 2.85 24.74 -10.72
C GLY A 104 3.98 23.87 -11.30
N ALA A 105 5.07 24.49 -11.75
CA ALA A 105 6.24 23.81 -12.32
C ALA A 105 7.29 23.35 -11.27
N ALA A 106 6.96 23.40 -9.97
CA ALA A 106 7.90 23.04 -8.91
C ALA A 106 8.19 21.54 -8.87
N ARG A 107 9.41 21.17 -8.44
CA ARG A 107 9.77 19.75 -8.20
C ARG A 107 9.07 19.25 -6.95
N ILE A 108 8.41 18.10 -7.05
CA ILE A 108 7.70 17.49 -5.92
C ILE A 108 8.56 16.42 -5.23
N VAL A 109 8.75 16.57 -3.92
CA VAL A 109 9.27 15.53 -3.04
C VAL A 109 8.14 15.07 -2.14
N SER A 110 7.72 13.80 -2.22
CA SER A 110 6.62 13.30 -1.40
C SER A 110 7.13 12.47 -0.23
N VAL A 111 6.62 12.75 0.97
CA VAL A 111 6.82 11.92 2.16
C VAL A 111 5.61 11.00 2.28
N GLY A 112 5.83 9.70 2.15
CA GLY A 112 4.79 8.69 2.30
C GLY A 112 4.60 8.27 3.75
N TYR A 113 3.34 8.00 4.12
CA TYR A 113 2.96 7.52 5.45
C TYR A 113 2.05 6.30 5.35
N LEU A 114 2.14 5.42 6.34
CA LEU A 114 1.22 4.31 6.58
C LEU A 114 0.30 4.70 7.73
N GLY A 115 -1.00 4.71 7.47
CA GLY A 115 -2.07 4.84 8.45
C GLY A 115 -2.81 3.52 8.62
N LEU A 116 -3.13 3.15 9.86
CA LEU A 116 -3.96 1.98 10.15
C LEU A 116 -5.19 2.41 10.95
N THR A 117 -6.34 1.81 10.63
CA THR A 117 -7.60 2.09 11.31
C THR A 117 -8.43 0.82 11.54
N PRO A 118 -9.09 0.70 12.70
CA PRO A 118 -9.90 -0.48 13.02
C PRO A 118 -11.21 -0.55 12.22
N THR A 119 -11.61 0.54 11.55
CA THR A 119 -12.85 0.58 10.79
C THR A 119 -12.65 1.40 9.51
N ALA A 120 -13.05 0.81 8.40
CA ALA A 120 -13.22 1.52 7.14
C ALA A 120 -14.48 2.40 7.24
N VAL A 121 -14.35 3.61 7.78
CA VAL A 121 -15.47 4.54 7.94
C VAL A 121 -16.09 4.89 6.60
N GLU A 122 -17.42 5.02 6.52
CA GLU A 122 -18.07 5.55 5.33
C GLU A 122 -17.59 6.97 5.09
N THR A 123 -17.01 7.20 3.91
CA THR A 123 -16.53 8.52 3.53
C THR A 123 -17.71 9.33 3.04
N GLN A 124 -17.99 10.45 3.71
CA GLN A 124 -19.05 11.36 3.29
C GLN A 124 -18.58 12.38 2.23
N VAL A 125 -17.35 12.21 1.75
CA VAL A 125 -16.73 13.10 0.76
C VAL A 125 -16.87 12.44 -0.62
N PRO A 126 -17.43 13.14 -1.62
CA PRO A 126 -17.44 12.66 -3.00
C PRO A 126 -16.05 12.22 -3.45
N ASP A 127 -15.99 11.28 -4.40
CA ASP A 127 -14.73 10.88 -5.04
C ASP A 127 -13.70 10.24 -4.10
N THR A 128 -14.17 9.70 -2.96
CA THR A 128 -13.38 8.89 -2.04
C THR A 128 -13.98 7.51 -1.90
N ALA A 129 -13.13 6.48 -1.83
CA ALA A 129 -13.57 5.09 -1.74
C ALA A 129 -12.58 4.23 -0.95
N TRP A 130 -13.11 3.18 -0.32
CA TRP A 130 -12.30 2.06 0.16
C TRP A 130 -12.24 1.00 -0.93
N ALA A 131 -11.05 0.74 -1.44
CA ALA A 131 -10.81 -0.27 -2.48
C ALA A 131 -9.96 -1.41 -1.92
N PRO A 132 -10.27 -2.69 -2.23
CA PRO A 132 -9.42 -3.80 -1.80
C PRO A 132 -8.03 -3.64 -2.45
N TRP A 133 -6.95 -3.94 -1.73
CA TRP A 133 -5.61 -3.82 -2.31
C TRP A 133 -5.43 -4.73 -3.54
N SER A 134 -6.22 -5.81 -3.63
CA SER A 134 -6.23 -6.76 -4.76
C SER A 134 -6.75 -6.14 -6.05
N ALA A 135 -7.51 -5.03 -6.00
CA ALA A 135 -7.84 -4.26 -7.20
C ALA A 135 -6.58 -3.67 -7.86
N PHE A 136 -5.58 -3.31 -7.06
CA PHE A 136 -4.31 -2.74 -7.52
C PHE A 136 -3.21 -3.80 -7.69
N PHE A 137 -3.29 -4.94 -7.00
CA PHE A 137 -2.30 -6.02 -7.12
C PHE A 137 -2.97 -7.39 -7.14
N PRO A 138 -3.64 -7.75 -8.26
CA PRO A 138 -4.48 -8.96 -8.33
C PRO A 138 -3.70 -10.27 -8.14
N TRP A 139 -2.37 -10.27 -8.32
CA TRP A 139 -1.50 -11.45 -8.13
C TRP A 139 -1.06 -11.68 -6.68
N GLU A 140 -1.36 -10.76 -5.75
CA GLU A 140 -0.87 -10.83 -4.37
C GLU A 140 -1.79 -11.66 -3.45
N ASP A 141 -2.98 -12.06 -3.89
CA ASP A 141 -3.96 -12.80 -3.06
C ASP A 141 -3.96 -14.30 -3.33
N TRP A 142 -3.26 -15.04 -2.48
CA TRP A 142 -3.14 -16.49 -2.50
C TRP A 142 -4.07 -17.19 -1.50
N ARG A 143 -5.01 -16.46 -0.86
CA ARG A 143 -5.95 -17.06 0.11
C ARG A 143 -6.82 -18.15 -0.51
N GLN A 144 -7.06 -18.08 -1.82
CA GLN A 144 -7.80 -19.08 -2.61
C GLN A 144 -6.89 -19.98 -3.45
N GLY A 145 -5.60 -20.04 -3.11
CA GLY A 145 -4.57 -20.72 -3.91
C GLY A 145 -3.86 -19.78 -4.88
N ARG A 146 -2.93 -20.33 -5.65
CA ARG A 146 -2.09 -19.58 -6.59
C ARG A 146 -2.95 -18.88 -7.66
N PRO A 147 -2.85 -17.55 -7.82
CA PRO A 147 -3.57 -16.84 -8.87
C PRO A 147 -3.18 -17.30 -10.28
N ALA A 148 -4.15 -17.70 -11.10
CA ALA A 148 -3.91 -18.13 -12.49
C ALA A 148 -3.21 -17.06 -13.35
N LEU A 149 -3.45 -15.78 -13.04
CA LEU A 149 -2.77 -14.63 -13.66
C LEU A 149 -1.23 -14.75 -13.61
N LEU A 150 -0.67 -15.39 -12.57
CA LEU A 150 0.77 -15.59 -12.46
C LEU A 150 1.33 -16.43 -13.62
N ASP A 151 0.65 -17.52 -13.96
CA ASP A 151 1.13 -18.49 -14.94
C ASP A 151 0.63 -18.18 -16.35
N ASP A 152 -0.61 -17.73 -16.49
CA ASP A 152 -1.23 -17.49 -17.79
C ASP A 152 -0.77 -16.17 -18.43
N VAL A 153 -0.39 -15.19 -17.61
CA VAL A 153 -0.20 -13.81 -18.05
C VAL A 153 1.17 -13.27 -17.66
N LEU A 154 1.51 -13.28 -16.37
CA LEU A 154 2.75 -12.68 -15.85
C LEU A 154 3.99 -13.46 -16.27
N ALA A 155 4.03 -14.78 -16.07
CA ALA A 155 5.20 -15.58 -16.37
C ALA A 155 5.60 -15.50 -17.86
N PRO A 156 4.71 -15.65 -18.85
CA PRO A 156 5.05 -15.49 -20.26
C PRO A 156 5.51 -14.07 -20.61
N ALA A 157 4.89 -13.05 -20.03
CA ALA A 157 5.26 -11.65 -20.29
C ALA A 157 6.66 -11.33 -19.73
N LEU A 158 6.94 -11.76 -18.50
CA LEU A 158 8.24 -11.59 -17.86
C LEU A 158 9.34 -12.43 -18.52
N ARG A 159 9.00 -13.61 -19.03
CA ARG A 159 9.94 -14.43 -19.82
C ARG A 159 10.32 -13.74 -21.13
N ARG A 160 9.36 -13.13 -21.82
CA ARG A 160 9.64 -12.33 -23.03
C ARG A 160 10.49 -11.11 -22.72
N TRP A 161 10.18 -10.41 -21.63
CA TRP A 161 10.96 -9.25 -21.19
C TRP A 161 12.42 -9.65 -20.85
N ALA A 162 12.61 -10.73 -20.09
CA ALA A 162 13.93 -11.19 -19.68
C ALA A 162 14.80 -11.65 -20.87
N GLY A 163 14.19 -12.23 -21.92
CA GLY A 163 14.93 -12.76 -23.07
C GLY A 163 16.00 -13.77 -22.63
N ASP A 164 17.24 -13.52 -23.03
CA ASP A 164 18.41 -14.32 -22.66
C ASP A 164 19.12 -13.85 -21.37
N ASP A 165 18.63 -12.79 -20.72
CA ASP A 165 19.18 -12.28 -19.46
C ASP A 165 18.75 -13.17 -18.28
N ALA A 166 19.65 -14.08 -17.90
CA ALA A 166 19.46 -14.99 -16.77
C ALA A 166 19.27 -14.26 -15.43
N GLY A 167 19.82 -13.06 -15.27
CA GLY A 167 19.67 -12.24 -14.07
C GLY A 167 18.26 -11.66 -13.95
N GLN A 168 17.73 -11.10 -15.04
CA GLN A 168 16.36 -10.61 -15.11
C GLN A 168 15.35 -11.73 -14.88
N TRP A 169 15.55 -12.91 -15.48
CA TRP A 169 14.69 -14.05 -15.24
C TRP A 169 14.75 -14.55 -13.79
N SER A 170 15.93 -14.61 -13.19
CA SER A 170 16.09 -14.98 -11.77
C SER A 170 15.34 -14.03 -10.83
N ARG A 171 15.42 -12.71 -11.08
CA ARG A 171 14.65 -11.69 -10.35
C ARG A 171 13.14 -11.94 -10.49
N ALA A 172 12.65 -12.18 -11.71
CA ALA A 172 11.24 -12.46 -11.96
C ALA A 172 10.75 -13.72 -11.23
N ARG A 173 11.54 -14.81 -11.27
CA ARG A 173 11.23 -16.06 -10.55
C ARG A 173 11.09 -15.84 -9.05
N LEU A 174 12.06 -15.16 -8.44
CA LEU A 174 12.07 -14.92 -7.00
C LEU A 174 10.97 -13.94 -6.57
N ALA A 175 10.68 -12.93 -7.38
CA ALA A 175 9.64 -11.96 -7.09
C ALA A 175 8.24 -12.58 -7.18
N PHE A 176 7.95 -13.38 -8.20
CA PHE A 176 6.60 -13.88 -8.50
C PHE A 176 6.37 -15.36 -8.16
N ALA A 177 7.31 -16.00 -7.44
CA ALA A 177 7.24 -17.44 -7.14
C ALA A 177 7.03 -18.29 -8.41
N LEU A 178 7.85 -18.05 -9.44
CA LEU A 178 7.81 -18.80 -10.70
C LEU A 178 8.82 -19.95 -10.65
N ASP A 179 8.55 -21.01 -11.43
CA ASP A 179 9.39 -22.21 -11.53
C ASP A 179 9.75 -22.79 -10.13
N GLY A 180 8.76 -22.91 -9.23
CA GLY A 180 8.91 -23.48 -7.89
C GLY A 180 9.69 -22.62 -6.88
N ALA A 181 9.97 -21.35 -7.20
CA ALA A 181 10.51 -20.41 -6.22
C ALA A 181 9.48 -20.13 -5.11
N PRO A 182 9.90 -19.97 -3.84
CA PRO A 182 8.97 -19.75 -2.74
C PRO A 182 8.31 -18.38 -2.83
N TRP A 183 7.02 -18.30 -2.46
CA TRP A 183 6.32 -17.04 -2.31
C TRP A 183 6.84 -16.28 -1.08
N ASN A 184 7.10 -14.99 -1.27
CA ASN A 184 7.39 -14.06 -0.19
C ASN A 184 6.45 -12.87 -0.33
N GLU A 185 5.53 -12.76 0.61
CA GLU A 185 4.50 -11.74 0.68
C GLU A 185 5.06 -10.32 0.92
N GLU A 186 6.27 -10.18 1.45
CA GLU A 186 6.89 -8.86 1.69
C GLU A 186 7.41 -8.19 0.40
N ARG A 187 7.53 -8.92 -0.71
CA ARG A 187 8.12 -8.42 -1.97
C ARG A 187 7.14 -7.64 -2.86
N VAL A 188 6.12 -7.00 -2.30
CA VAL A 188 5.10 -6.27 -3.09
C VAL A 188 5.74 -5.13 -3.90
N LEU A 189 6.61 -4.34 -3.27
CA LEU A 189 7.32 -3.23 -3.93
C LEU A 189 8.23 -3.75 -5.05
N GLU A 190 9.00 -4.78 -4.78
CA GLU A 190 9.89 -5.39 -5.78
C GLU A 190 9.12 -5.93 -6.99
N ARG A 191 7.97 -6.59 -6.75
CA ARG A 191 7.08 -7.05 -7.83
C ARG A 191 6.57 -5.88 -8.67
N TYR A 192 6.09 -4.82 -8.03
CA TYR A 192 5.66 -3.60 -8.74
C TYR A 192 6.80 -2.98 -9.56
N GLU A 193 7.99 -2.81 -8.96
CA GLU A 193 9.16 -2.22 -9.63
C GLU A 193 9.63 -3.06 -10.81
N LEU A 194 9.56 -4.39 -10.71
CA LEU A 194 9.88 -5.30 -11.81
C LEU A 194 8.89 -5.15 -12.96
N LEU A 195 7.58 -5.06 -12.67
CA LEU A 195 6.58 -4.81 -13.72
C LEU A 195 6.74 -3.44 -14.37
N TYR A 196 7.14 -2.44 -13.60
CA TYR A 196 7.42 -1.10 -14.12
C TYR A 196 8.65 -1.12 -15.04
N GLU A 197 9.76 -1.72 -14.60
CA GLU A 197 10.98 -1.93 -15.40
C GLU A 197 10.68 -2.69 -16.70
N ALA A 198 9.85 -3.73 -16.61
CA ALA A 198 9.44 -4.53 -17.75
C ALA A 198 8.47 -3.82 -18.71
N GLY A 199 7.95 -2.64 -18.35
CA GLY A 199 6.93 -1.94 -19.14
C GLY A 199 5.56 -2.60 -19.11
N LEU A 200 5.34 -3.48 -18.15
CA LEU A 200 4.07 -4.21 -17.97
C LEU A 200 3.10 -3.42 -17.08
N ALA A 201 3.61 -2.62 -16.14
CA ALA A 201 2.78 -1.71 -15.36
C ALA A 201 2.17 -0.63 -16.28
N PRO A 202 0.85 -0.34 -16.20
CA PRO A 202 0.24 0.73 -16.97
C PRO A 202 0.93 2.09 -16.77
N GLU A 203 1.42 2.35 -15.56
CA GLU A 203 2.20 3.54 -15.22
C GLU A 203 3.48 3.65 -16.06
N ALA A 204 4.18 2.56 -16.34
CA ALA A 204 5.41 2.58 -17.13
C ALA A 204 5.16 2.94 -18.61
N ALA A 205 4.07 2.43 -19.19
CA ALA A 205 3.69 2.77 -20.56
C ALA A 205 3.32 4.25 -20.69
N ARG A 206 2.55 4.75 -19.72
CA ARG A 206 2.15 6.15 -19.62
C ARG A 206 3.33 7.10 -19.47
N ASP A 207 4.29 6.76 -18.61
CA ASP A 207 5.44 7.61 -18.34
C ASP A 207 6.40 7.66 -19.54
N ARG A 208 6.58 6.55 -20.26
CA ARG A 208 7.35 6.51 -21.52
C ARG A 208 6.72 7.34 -22.62
N ALA A 209 5.42 7.16 -22.88
CA ALA A 209 4.71 7.91 -23.92
C ALA A 209 4.90 9.41 -23.73
N ARG A 210 4.82 9.87 -22.48
CA ARG A 210 5.07 11.27 -22.14
C ARG A 210 6.51 11.73 -22.32
N ALA A 211 7.48 10.92 -21.90
CA ALA A 211 8.90 11.24 -22.15
C ALA A 211 9.19 11.40 -23.65
N GLU A 212 8.44 10.69 -24.49
CA GLU A 212 8.52 10.76 -25.95
C GLU A 212 7.61 11.83 -26.58
N GLY A 213 6.85 12.59 -25.77
CA GLY A 213 5.92 13.61 -26.25
C GLY A 213 4.70 13.04 -26.99
N GLN A 214 4.35 11.78 -26.73
CA GLN A 214 3.23 11.06 -27.31
C GLN A 214 2.08 10.93 -26.31
N ASP A 215 0.88 10.76 -26.83
CA ASP A 215 -0.25 10.34 -26.01
C ASP A 215 -0.05 8.90 -25.53
N PRO A 216 -0.40 8.58 -24.27
CA PRO A 216 -0.38 7.21 -23.80
C PRO A 216 -1.25 6.35 -24.73
N ALA A 217 -0.69 5.28 -25.27
CA ALA A 217 -1.48 4.28 -25.98
C ALA A 217 -2.53 3.66 -25.03
N GLU A 218 -3.68 3.26 -25.58
CA GLU A 218 -4.69 2.50 -24.83
C GLU A 218 -4.03 1.32 -24.11
N PRO A 219 -4.38 1.06 -22.83
CA PRO A 219 -3.80 -0.04 -22.09
C PRO A 219 -4.01 -1.35 -22.86
N ALA A 220 -2.93 -2.02 -23.22
CA ALA A 220 -3.03 -3.36 -23.80
C ALA A 220 -3.83 -4.26 -22.84
N ALA A 221 -4.55 -5.26 -23.36
CA ALA A 221 -5.33 -6.19 -22.53
C ALA A 221 -4.53 -6.80 -21.37
N LEU A 222 -3.22 -7.01 -21.59
CA LEU A 222 -2.26 -7.41 -20.57
C LEU A 222 -2.18 -6.41 -19.40
N SER A 223 -2.10 -5.11 -19.69
CA SER A 223 -2.00 -4.05 -18.68
C SER A 223 -3.27 -3.96 -17.81
N ALA A 224 -4.45 -4.12 -18.42
CA ALA A 224 -5.72 -4.16 -17.69
C ALA A 224 -5.82 -5.37 -16.75
N ALA A 225 -5.30 -6.53 -17.16
CA ALA A 225 -5.27 -7.73 -16.32
C ALA A 225 -4.34 -7.59 -15.11
N LEU A 226 -3.41 -6.64 -15.13
CA LEU A 226 -2.46 -6.37 -14.05
C LEU A 226 -3.02 -5.42 -13.00
N GLY A 227 -4.31 -5.10 -12.99
CA GLY A 227 -4.95 -4.31 -11.93
C GLY A 227 -4.99 -2.81 -12.21
N GLU A 228 -5.80 -2.10 -11.42
CA GLU A 228 -6.13 -0.69 -11.64
C GLU A 228 -4.89 0.21 -11.49
N PRO A 229 -4.59 1.09 -12.46
CA PRO A 229 -3.52 2.07 -12.31
C PRO A 229 -3.91 3.19 -11.35
N MET A 230 -2.89 3.84 -10.77
CA MET A 230 -3.10 5.06 -9.96
C MET A 230 -2.47 6.29 -10.61
N ILE A 231 -2.92 7.48 -10.18
CA ILE A 231 -2.25 8.74 -10.52
C ILE A 231 -0.79 8.75 -10.02
N SER A 232 0.07 9.52 -10.69
CA SER A 232 1.48 9.67 -10.30
C SER A 232 2.14 8.30 -10.09
N ASP A 233 3.03 8.20 -9.09
CA ASP A 233 3.60 6.98 -8.55
C ASP A 233 2.84 6.43 -7.32
N HIS A 234 1.56 6.78 -7.12
CA HIS A 234 0.81 6.39 -5.92
C HIS A 234 0.70 4.87 -5.77
N ARG A 235 0.66 4.12 -6.86
CA ARG A 235 0.67 2.65 -6.84
C ARG A 235 2.00 2.09 -6.30
N ARG A 236 3.12 2.76 -6.58
CA ARG A 236 4.43 2.44 -5.98
C ARG A 236 4.45 2.73 -4.49
N ILE A 237 3.90 3.88 -4.07
CA ILE A 237 3.78 4.25 -2.65
C ILE A 237 2.91 3.21 -1.92
N LEU A 238 1.81 2.77 -2.53
CA LEU A 238 0.96 1.71 -1.99
C LEU A 238 1.71 0.38 -1.85
N ALA A 239 2.44 -0.04 -2.90
CA ALA A 239 3.26 -1.26 -2.85
C ALA A 239 4.31 -1.19 -1.74
N THR A 240 4.89 -0.01 -1.50
CA THR A 240 5.81 0.26 -0.39
C THR A 240 5.11 0.10 0.96
N GLY A 241 3.92 0.69 1.11
CA GLY A 241 3.10 0.60 2.32
C GLY A 241 2.70 -0.84 2.66
N LEU A 242 2.26 -1.61 1.67
CA LEU A 242 1.88 -3.02 1.86
C LEU A 242 3.08 -3.90 2.19
N SER A 243 4.22 -3.71 1.52
CA SER A 243 5.48 -4.40 1.84
C SER A 243 5.89 -4.14 3.29
N ARG A 244 5.87 -2.87 3.70
CA ARG A 244 6.20 -2.47 5.08
C ARG A 244 5.23 -3.08 6.08
N LEU A 245 3.92 -3.02 5.82
CA LEU A 245 2.91 -3.58 6.72
C LEU A 245 3.10 -5.09 6.89
N ARG A 246 3.26 -5.85 5.80
CA ARG A 246 3.48 -7.30 5.82
C ARG A 246 4.77 -7.70 6.54
N GLY A 247 5.86 -6.96 6.36
CA GLY A 247 7.08 -7.18 7.15
C GLY A 247 6.84 -6.86 8.62
N LYS A 248 6.17 -5.74 8.91
CA LYS A 248 5.99 -5.23 10.28
C LYS A 248 5.11 -6.12 11.15
N ILE A 249 4.04 -6.70 10.61
CA ILE A 249 3.18 -7.61 11.37
C ILE A 249 3.93 -8.84 11.89
N LYS A 250 5.08 -9.21 11.30
CA LYS A 250 5.91 -10.34 11.75
C LYS A 250 6.71 -10.07 13.02
N TYR A 251 7.12 -8.83 13.24
CA TYR A 251 8.02 -8.49 14.35
C TYR A 251 7.46 -7.43 15.30
N ARG A 252 6.29 -6.83 14.99
CA ARG A 252 5.54 -5.93 15.88
C ARG A 252 4.05 -6.31 15.88
N PRO A 253 3.33 -6.13 17.00
CA PRO A 253 1.90 -6.40 17.08
C PRO A 253 1.07 -5.25 16.46
N VAL A 254 1.49 -4.69 15.32
CA VAL A 254 0.83 -3.55 14.66
C VAL A 254 -0.55 -3.91 14.09
N VAL A 255 -0.82 -5.20 13.91
CA VAL A 255 -2.12 -5.69 13.43
C VAL A 255 -3.28 -5.30 14.34
N PHE A 256 -3.04 -5.08 15.65
CA PHE A 256 -4.11 -4.68 16.57
C PHE A 256 -4.59 -3.24 16.36
N GLU A 257 -3.86 -2.41 15.60
CA GLU A 257 -4.34 -1.10 15.15
C GLU A 257 -5.47 -1.21 14.11
N LEU A 258 -5.62 -2.39 13.50
CA LEU A 258 -6.70 -2.73 12.55
C LEU A 258 -7.85 -3.49 13.23
N MET A 259 -7.76 -3.76 14.53
CA MET A 259 -8.77 -4.52 15.26
C MET A 259 -9.65 -3.58 16.11
N PRO A 260 -10.95 -3.86 16.24
CA PRO A 260 -11.79 -3.20 17.25
C PRO A 260 -11.27 -3.46 18.67
N ALA A 261 -11.80 -2.74 19.66
CA ALA A 261 -11.37 -2.89 21.05
C ALA A 261 -11.59 -4.31 21.61
N GLU A 262 -12.63 -4.99 21.13
CA GLU A 262 -12.97 -6.38 21.47
C GLU A 262 -13.11 -7.16 20.17
N PHE A 263 -12.44 -8.31 20.08
CA PHE A 263 -12.45 -9.14 18.87
C PHE A 263 -12.34 -10.63 19.18
N THR A 264 -12.74 -11.47 18.24
CA THR A 264 -12.50 -12.92 18.31
C THR A 264 -11.15 -13.27 17.70
N LEU A 265 -10.51 -14.36 18.14
CA LEU A 265 -9.26 -14.85 17.51
C LEU A 265 -9.43 -15.20 16.03
N SER A 266 -10.64 -15.61 15.62
CA SER A 266 -10.95 -15.87 14.21
C SER A 266 -10.98 -14.59 13.39
N ALA A 267 -11.50 -13.48 13.95
CA ALA A 267 -11.44 -12.18 13.31
C ALA A 267 -9.99 -11.69 13.18
N LEU A 268 -9.18 -11.84 14.23
CA LEU A 268 -7.76 -11.51 14.18
C LEU A 268 -7.02 -12.32 13.10
N GLN A 269 -7.28 -13.64 13.01
CA GLN A 269 -6.68 -14.48 11.98
C GLN A 269 -7.05 -13.98 10.58
N ARG A 270 -8.35 -13.74 10.32
CA ARG A 270 -8.82 -13.23 9.02
C ARG A 270 -8.19 -11.89 8.65
N THR A 271 -8.01 -11.00 9.62
CA THR A 271 -7.29 -9.73 9.42
C THR A 271 -5.86 -9.95 8.96
N VAL A 272 -5.12 -10.86 9.61
CA VAL A 272 -3.73 -11.17 9.23
C VAL A 272 -3.68 -11.80 7.85
N GLU A 273 -4.57 -12.76 7.55
CA GLU A 273 -4.69 -13.39 6.22
C GLU A 273 -4.99 -12.37 5.14
N ALA A 274 -5.93 -11.43 5.38
CA ALA A 274 -6.31 -10.39 4.43
C ALA A 274 -5.16 -9.43 4.10
N ILE A 275 -4.31 -9.11 5.09
CA ILE A 275 -3.12 -8.27 4.88
C ILE A 275 -2.02 -9.06 4.16
N ALA A 276 -1.75 -10.27 4.63
CA ALA A 276 -0.66 -11.10 4.11
C ALA A 276 -0.96 -11.67 2.71
N GLY A 277 -2.23 -11.77 2.34
CA GLY A 277 -2.66 -12.39 1.10
C GLY A 277 -2.43 -13.91 1.08
N VAL A 278 -2.30 -14.55 2.25
CA VAL A 278 -2.04 -16.00 2.35
C VAL A 278 -2.87 -16.60 3.49
N PRO A 279 -3.33 -17.85 3.36
CA PRO A 279 -4.10 -18.50 4.43
C PRO A 279 -3.19 -18.92 5.59
N LEU A 280 -3.73 -18.91 6.82
CA LEU A 280 -3.02 -19.31 8.03
C LEU A 280 -3.61 -20.57 8.62
N HIS A 281 -2.73 -21.44 9.13
CA HIS A 281 -3.19 -22.63 9.85
C HIS A 281 -3.75 -22.24 11.22
N LYS A 282 -5.06 -22.43 11.40
CA LYS A 282 -5.83 -22.00 12.59
C LYS A 282 -5.19 -22.37 13.93
N GLN A 283 -4.77 -23.62 14.09
CA GLN A 283 -4.18 -24.08 15.36
C GLN A 283 -2.80 -23.48 15.61
N ASN A 284 -2.01 -23.27 14.56
CA ASN A 284 -0.67 -22.68 14.70
C ASN A 284 -0.79 -21.20 15.04
N PHE A 285 -1.71 -20.50 14.38
CA PHE A 285 -2.01 -19.11 14.65
C PHE A 285 -2.40 -18.89 16.11
N ARG A 286 -3.36 -19.69 16.60
CA ARG A 286 -3.80 -19.64 18.00
C ARG A 286 -2.65 -19.85 18.98
N ARG A 287 -1.83 -20.88 18.75
CA ARG A 287 -0.66 -21.17 19.59
C ARG A 287 0.34 -20.02 19.62
N VAL A 288 0.56 -19.34 18.50
CA VAL A 288 1.45 -18.17 18.44
C VAL A 288 0.88 -17.03 19.27
N VAL A 289 -0.38 -16.68 19.07
CA VAL A 289 -1.04 -15.58 19.81
C VAL A 289 -1.03 -15.83 21.32
N GLU A 290 -1.33 -17.05 21.75
CA GLU A 290 -1.32 -17.45 23.17
C GLU A 290 0.10 -17.45 23.75
N ARG A 291 1.10 -17.93 23.00
CA ARG A 291 2.49 -17.98 23.47
C ARG A 291 3.11 -16.59 23.62
N GLU A 292 2.84 -15.68 22.68
CA GLU A 292 3.31 -14.30 22.75
C GLU A 292 2.54 -13.45 23.78
N ASP A 293 1.51 -14.04 24.42
CA ASP A 293 0.70 -13.43 25.48
C ASP A 293 0.07 -12.09 25.03
N LEU A 294 -0.18 -11.91 23.73
CA LEU A 294 -0.57 -10.61 23.16
C LEU A 294 -1.99 -10.17 23.52
N VAL A 295 -2.84 -11.12 23.90
CA VAL A 295 -4.27 -10.91 24.11
C VAL A 295 -4.72 -11.52 25.42
N GLU A 296 -5.78 -10.98 26.00
CA GLU A 296 -6.45 -11.56 27.16
C GLU A 296 -7.92 -11.82 26.86
N GLY A 297 -8.43 -12.95 27.36
CA GLY A 297 -9.82 -13.33 27.25
C GLY A 297 -10.71 -12.49 28.17
N LEU A 298 -11.87 -12.09 27.68
CA LEU A 298 -12.84 -11.27 28.43
C LEU A 298 -13.91 -12.12 29.15
N GLY A 299 -13.88 -13.44 28.99
CA GLY A 299 -14.89 -14.35 29.55
C GLY A 299 -16.30 -14.19 28.94
N ARG A 300 -16.45 -13.32 27.93
CA ARG A 300 -17.68 -13.09 27.17
C ARG A 300 -17.57 -13.74 25.80
N GLN A 301 -18.71 -14.09 25.22
CA GLN A 301 -18.79 -14.71 23.89
C GLN A 301 -19.55 -13.81 22.92
N ASP A 302 -19.09 -13.81 21.68
CA ASP A 302 -19.75 -13.23 20.52
C ASP A 302 -20.61 -14.31 19.83
N ALA A 303 -21.92 -14.08 19.80
CA ALA A 303 -22.90 -14.97 19.18
C ALA A 303 -23.07 -14.70 17.68
N ASP A 304 -22.67 -13.52 17.18
CA ASP A 304 -22.89 -13.08 15.79
C ASP A 304 -21.76 -13.53 14.85
N THR A 305 -21.20 -14.71 15.11
CA THR A 305 -20.10 -15.28 14.32
C THR A 305 -20.56 -16.13 13.13
N GLY A 306 -21.88 -16.23 12.90
CA GLY A 306 -22.48 -17.13 11.90
C GLY A 306 -22.31 -18.62 12.23
N GLY A 307 -21.93 -18.96 13.47
CA GLY A 307 -21.62 -20.31 13.91
C GLY A 307 -21.66 -20.46 15.43
N ARG A 308 -20.79 -21.31 16.00
CA ARG A 308 -20.69 -21.46 17.46
C ARG A 308 -20.15 -20.17 18.09
N PRO A 309 -20.73 -19.71 19.23
CA PRO A 309 -20.24 -18.53 19.92
C PRO A 309 -18.74 -18.61 20.19
N ALA A 310 -18.03 -17.50 19.95
CA ALA A 310 -16.59 -17.42 20.09
C ALA A 310 -16.20 -16.46 21.23
N GLU A 311 -15.18 -16.79 22.00
CA GLU A 311 -14.69 -15.92 23.07
C GLU A 311 -14.16 -14.59 22.51
N LEU A 312 -14.48 -13.50 23.22
CA LEU A 312 -13.98 -12.16 22.97
C LEU A 312 -12.66 -11.92 23.72
N PHE A 313 -11.73 -11.28 23.03
CA PHE A 313 -10.40 -10.93 23.51
C PHE A 313 -10.17 -9.42 23.37
N ARG A 314 -9.25 -8.89 24.17
CA ARG A 314 -8.67 -7.55 23.97
C ARG A 314 -7.15 -7.62 23.84
N PHE A 315 -6.56 -6.65 23.14
CA PHE A 315 -5.12 -6.51 23.03
C PHE A 315 -4.51 -5.99 24.34
N ARG A 316 -3.44 -6.65 24.82
CA ARG A 316 -2.68 -6.27 26.02
C ARG A 316 -1.65 -5.19 25.71
N ARG A 317 -2.11 -3.94 25.65
CA ARG A 317 -1.26 -2.79 25.28
C ARG A 317 -0.05 -2.61 26.20
N GLU A 318 -0.12 -3.06 27.44
CA GLU A 318 0.93 -2.95 28.45
C GLU A 318 2.21 -3.71 28.06
N ILE A 319 2.08 -4.74 27.20
CA ILE A 319 3.22 -5.54 26.71
C ILE A 319 4.18 -4.69 25.86
N LEU A 320 3.67 -3.68 25.15
CA LEU A 320 4.50 -2.76 24.36
C LEU A 320 5.49 -1.96 25.22
N THR A 321 5.18 -1.76 26.50
CA THR A 321 6.05 -1.06 27.46
C THR A 321 6.97 -2.00 28.23
N ALA A 322 6.61 -3.29 28.34
CA ALA A 322 7.29 -4.24 29.22
C ALA A 322 8.40 -5.03 28.53
N ARG A 323 8.28 -5.32 27.22
CA ARG A 323 9.27 -6.07 26.42
C ARG A 323 9.24 -5.61 24.96
N PRO A 324 10.32 -5.79 24.18
CA PRO A 324 10.21 -5.75 22.73
C PRO A 324 9.32 -6.93 22.29
N ALA A 325 8.02 -6.68 22.12
CA ALA A 325 7.06 -7.68 21.68
C ALA A 325 7.38 -8.08 20.23
N THR A 326 7.60 -9.37 19.98
CA THR A 326 7.72 -9.92 18.63
C THR A 326 6.32 -9.99 18.00
N GLY A 327 6.21 -9.82 16.69
CA GLY A 327 4.95 -9.90 15.96
C GLY A 327 4.53 -11.34 15.65
N LEU A 328 3.58 -11.49 14.73
CA LEU A 328 3.01 -12.78 14.33
C LEU A 328 3.85 -13.41 13.22
N SER A 329 4.55 -14.51 13.51
CA SER A 329 5.27 -15.28 12.49
C SER A 329 4.31 -15.85 11.44
N LEU A 330 4.50 -15.47 10.17
CA LEU A 330 3.75 -15.99 9.02
C LEU A 330 4.41 -17.28 8.48
N PRO A 331 3.64 -18.29 8.05
CA PRO A 331 4.17 -19.51 7.47
C PRO A 331 4.82 -19.23 6.11
N LEU A 332 5.86 -20.01 5.77
CA LEU A 332 6.35 -20.07 4.39
C LEU A 332 5.33 -20.87 3.56
N LEU A 333 4.78 -20.28 2.50
CA LEU A 333 4.02 -21.05 1.53
C LEU A 333 4.97 -22.03 0.81
N ARG A 334 4.60 -23.30 0.78
CA ARG A 334 5.20 -24.33 -0.07
C ARG A 334 4.06 -24.98 -0.84
N ASP A 335 4.31 -25.22 -2.12
CA ASP A 335 3.35 -25.80 -3.08
C ASP A 335 2.75 -27.14 -2.60
#